data_AF-W6TZ68-F1
#
_entry.id   AF-W6TZ68-F1
#
_cell.length_a   1.000
_cell.length_b   1.000
_cell.length_c   1.000
_cell.angle_alpha   90.00
_cell.angle_beta   90.00
_cell.angle_gamma   90.00
#
_symmetry.space_group_name_H-M   'P 1'
#
loop_
_entity.id
_entity.type
_entity.pdbx_description
1 polymer ?
#
loop_
_entity_poly.entity_id
_entity_poly.type
_entity_poly.pdbx_seq_one_letter_code
_entity_poly.pdbx_strand_id
1 'polypeptide(L)'
;MGRNAKENDELLRSWAKGNDYWLHTRDYPGAYVFIRNKKDKTPPLEVLIDAGNLCVFYTKPAKQAGKADLYYTNVKYLRKIKGEKKGLVIPHREKNLNIKLDLKILNKLKNKN
;
A
#
# COMPACT_ATOMS: atom_id res chain seq x y z
N MET A 1 -8.35 2.08 1.17
CA MET A 1 -7.13 2.51 0.46
C MET A 1 -7.23 4.00 0.17
N GLY A 2 -6.12 4.73 0.25
CA GLY A 2 -6.09 6.16 -0.09
C GLY A 2 -5.53 6.33 -1.50
N ARG A 3 -6.15 7.18 -2.31
CA ARG A 3 -5.79 7.37 -3.74
C ARG A 3 -5.05 8.66 -4.01
N ASN A 4 -4.93 9.53 -3.00
CA ASN A 4 -4.21 10.79 -3.05
C ASN A 4 -3.60 11.11 -1.69
N ALA A 5 -2.74 12.14 -1.63
CA ALA A 5 -2.01 12.51 -0.42
C ALA A 5 -2.89 12.81 0.80
N LYS A 6 -4.06 13.42 0.58
CA LYS A 6 -5.02 13.74 1.65
C LYS A 6 -5.67 12.47 2.19
N GLU A 7 -6.25 11.63 1.33
CA GLU A 7 -6.85 10.34 1.72
C GLU A 7 -5.84 9.40 2.38
N ASN A 8 -4.60 9.38 1.87
CA ASN A 8 -3.50 8.60 2.43
C ASN A 8 -3.22 9.00 3.89
N ASP A 9 -3.06 10.30 4.16
CA ASP A 9 -2.80 10.80 5.51
C ASP A 9 -4.01 10.60 6.44
N GLU A 10 -5.23 10.79 5.94
CA GLU A 10 -6.47 10.56 6.68
C GLU A 10 -6.58 9.10 7.12
N LEU A 11 -6.51 8.14 6.20
CA LEU A 11 -6.58 6.71 6.52
C LEU A 11 -5.45 6.27 7.44
N LEU A 12 -4.24 6.78 7.23
CA LEU A 12 -3.10 6.50 8.09
C LEU A 12 -3.33 6.97 9.54
N ARG A 13 -4.04 8.08 9.73
CA ARG A 13 -4.31 8.65 11.07
C ARG A 13 -5.52 8.06 11.76
N SER A 14 -6.62 7.86 11.03
CA SER A 14 -7.92 7.57 11.63
C SER A 14 -8.31 6.10 11.60
N TRP A 15 -7.77 5.32 10.65
CA TRP A 15 -8.22 3.95 10.42
C TRP A 15 -7.13 2.90 10.65
N ALA A 16 -5.90 3.19 10.20
CA ALA A 16 -4.77 2.28 10.29
C ALA A 16 -4.30 2.10 11.73
N LYS A 17 -4.03 0.86 12.13
CA LYS A 17 -3.44 0.51 13.43
C LYS A 17 -2.00 0.07 13.26
N GLY A 18 -1.19 0.18 14.32
CA GLY A 18 0.24 -0.10 14.25
C GLY A 18 0.63 -1.49 13.72
N ASN A 19 -0.21 -2.52 13.92
CA ASN A 19 0.03 -3.89 13.44
C ASN A 19 -0.52 -4.17 12.04
N ASP A 20 -1.25 -3.23 11.45
CA ASP A 20 -1.69 -3.31 10.06
C ASP A 20 -0.48 -3.20 9.14
N TYR A 21 -0.61 -3.74 7.93
CA TYR A 21 0.41 -3.58 6.91
C TYR A 21 0.07 -2.41 6.01
N TRP A 22 1.07 -1.63 5.65
CA TRP A 22 1.03 -0.58 4.64
C TRP A 22 1.82 -1.05 3.43
N LEU A 23 1.28 -0.80 2.25
CA LEU A 23 1.90 -1.06 0.95
C LEU A 23 1.86 0.20 0.10
N HIS A 24 2.94 0.43 -0.64
CA HIS A 24 3.07 1.57 -1.55
C HIS A 24 4.10 1.26 -2.65
N THR A 25 3.86 1.80 -3.83
CA THR A 25 4.73 1.63 -4.99
C THR A 25 6.06 2.34 -4.79
N ARG A 26 7.16 1.60 -4.94
CA ARG A 26 8.51 2.13 -4.79
C ARG A 26 8.77 3.24 -5.80
N ASP A 27 9.47 4.29 -5.36
CA ASP A 27 9.97 5.42 -6.15
C ASP A 27 8.92 6.31 -6.85
N TYR A 28 7.63 6.03 -6.68
CA TYR A 28 6.54 6.79 -7.31
C TYR A 28 5.53 7.32 -6.28
N PRO A 29 5.02 8.56 -6.45
CA PRO A 29 3.83 8.98 -5.72
C PRO A 29 2.66 8.06 -6.10
N GLY A 30 1.88 7.63 -5.11
CA GLY A 30 0.86 6.62 -5.34
C GLY A 30 -0.07 6.38 -4.16
N ALA A 31 -0.95 5.40 -4.35
CA ALA A 31 -1.93 5.01 -3.35
C ALA A 31 -1.30 4.33 -2.14
N TYR A 32 -1.83 4.62 -0.95
CA TYR A 32 -1.58 3.79 0.23
C TYR A 32 -2.62 2.69 0.31
N VAL A 33 -2.16 1.45 0.30
CA VAL A 33 -3.00 0.29 0.54
C VAL A 33 -2.68 -0.26 1.92
N PHE A 34 -3.73 -0.48 2.71
CA PHE A 34 -3.59 -1.01 4.06
C PHE A 34 -4.27 -2.38 4.14
N ILE A 35 -3.61 -3.32 4.82
CA ILE A 35 -4.17 -4.63 5.15
C ILE A 35 -4.38 -4.66 6.67
N ARG A 36 -5.64 -4.80 7.11
CA ARG A 36 -5.97 -5.03 8.51
C ARG A 36 -5.32 -6.33 8.97
N ASN A 37 -4.62 -6.32 10.09
CA ASN A 37 -3.87 -7.50 10.49
C ASN A 37 -3.80 -7.68 12.02
N LYS A 38 -3.64 -8.94 12.44
CA LYS A 38 -3.45 -9.31 13.85
C LYS A 38 -1.97 -9.12 14.23
N LYS A 39 -1.73 -8.88 15.52
CA LYS A 39 -0.37 -8.79 16.07
C LYS A 39 0.41 -10.07 15.76
N ASP A 40 1.69 -9.93 15.41
CA ASP A 40 2.65 -11.02 15.18
C ASP A 40 2.21 -12.05 14.11
N LYS A 41 1.34 -11.64 13.19
CA LYS A 41 0.97 -12.41 12.00
C LYS A 41 1.43 -11.68 10.74
N THR A 42 1.79 -12.44 9.72
CA THR A 42 2.01 -11.91 8.37
C THR A 42 0.75 -12.17 7.52
N PRO A 43 0.30 -11.20 6.70
CA PRO A 43 -0.79 -11.43 5.77
C PRO A 43 -0.48 -12.61 4.85
N PRO A 44 -1.48 -13.43 4.49
CA PRO A 44 -1.31 -14.44 3.47
C PRO A 44 -0.80 -13.83 2.16
N LEU A 45 0.00 -14.59 1.42
CA LEU A 45 0.59 -14.12 0.16
C LEU A 45 -0.46 -13.64 -0.84
N GLU A 46 -1.60 -14.33 -0.97
CA GLU A 46 -2.70 -13.89 -1.83
C GLU A 46 -3.19 -12.48 -1.49
N VAL A 47 -3.31 -12.15 -0.20
CA VAL A 47 -3.74 -10.81 0.23
C VAL A 47 -2.68 -9.75 -0.08
N LEU A 48 -1.39 -10.09 0.03
CA LEU A 48 -0.30 -9.20 -0.38
C LEU A 48 -0.30 -8.94 -1.89
N ILE A 49 -0.56 -9.97 -2.69
CA ILE A 49 -0.67 -9.86 -4.16
C ILE A 49 -1.88 -9.01 -4.55
N ASP A 50 -3.04 -9.24 -3.92
CA ASP A 50 -4.26 -8.45 -4.14
C ASP A 50 -4.03 -6.96 -3.81
N ALA A 51 -3.47 -6.68 -2.64
CA ALA A 51 -3.13 -5.32 -2.21
C ALA A 51 -2.06 -4.68 -3.12
N GLY A 52 -1.07 -5.45 -3.54
CA GLY A 52 -0.02 -4.98 -4.42
C GLY A 52 -0.53 -4.62 -5.81
N ASN A 53 -1.48 -5.39 -6.36
CA ASN A 53 -2.15 -5.07 -7.61
C ASN A 53 -2.91 -3.73 -7.53
N LEU A 54 -3.52 -3.43 -6.38
CA LEU A 54 -4.12 -2.11 -6.15
C LEU A 54 -3.06 -1.00 -6.15
N CYS A 55 -1.91 -1.19 -5.49
CA CYS A 55 -0.82 -0.20 -5.54
C CYS A 55 -0.37 0.09 -6.98
N VAL A 56 -0.09 -0.96 -7.77
CA VAL A 56 0.34 -0.80 -9.16
C VAL A 56 -0.73 -0.10 -10.00
N PHE A 57 -1.99 -0.52 -9.88
CA PHE A 57 -3.09 0.05 -10.66
C PHE A 57 -3.34 1.53 -10.38
N TYR A 58 -3.21 1.98 -9.13
CA TYR A 58 -3.45 3.37 -8.74
C TYR A 58 -2.20 4.26 -8.78
N THR A 59 -1.08 3.75 -9.30
CA THR A 59 0.12 4.54 -9.60
C THR A 59 0.31 4.64 -11.12
N LYS A 60 0.17 5.85 -11.68
CA LYS A 60 0.17 6.07 -13.15
C LYS A 60 1.37 5.45 -13.89
N PRO A 61 2.64 5.71 -13.52
CA PRO A 61 3.79 5.13 -14.22
C PRO A 61 3.86 3.60 -14.08
N ALA A 62 3.60 3.07 -12.89
CA ALA A 62 3.57 1.62 -12.64
C ALA A 62 2.47 0.89 -13.43
N LYS A 63 1.28 1.50 -13.52
CA LYS A 63 0.17 1.00 -14.32
C LYS A 63 0.54 0.93 -15.81
N GLN A 64 1.19 1.97 -16.34
CA GLN A 64 1.66 2.01 -17.72
C GLN A 64 2.72 0.94 -18.00
N ALA A 65 3.64 0.73 -17.05
CA ALA A 65 4.66 -0.32 -17.14
C ALA A 65 4.09 -1.74 -16.94
N GLY A 66 2.90 -1.88 -16.36
CA GLY A 66 2.26 -3.17 -16.05
C GLY A 66 2.96 -3.97 -14.93
N LYS A 67 3.91 -3.35 -14.22
CA LYS A 67 4.63 -3.94 -13.08
C LYS A 67 5.30 -2.87 -12.22
N ALA A 68 5.58 -3.19 -10.96
CA ALA A 68 6.44 -2.38 -10.11
C ALA A 68 6.99 -3.18 -8.92
N ASP A 69 8.07 -2.66 -8.33
CA ASP A 69 8.47 -3.01 -6.97
C ASP A 69 7.66 -2.18 -5.97
N LEU A 70 7.28 -2.81 -4.87
CA LEU A 70 6.51 -2.21 -3.79
C LEU A 70 7.28 -2.34 -2.47
N TYR A 71 7.16 -1.33 -1.62
CA TYR A 71 7.47 -1.47 -0.20
C TYR A 71 6.26 -2.03 0.54
N TYR A 72 6.50 -2.90 1.50
CA TYR A 72 5.51 -3.20 2.54
C TYR A 72 6.14 -3.32 3.92
N THR A 73 5.45 -2.76 4.91
CA THR A 73 5.88 -2.81 6.32
C THR A 73 4.67 -2.66 7.24
N ASN A 74 4.83 -2.88 8.54
CA ASN A 74 3.78 -2.52 9.48
C ASN A 74 3.68 -1.00 9.65
N VAL A 75 2.46 -0.52 9.85
CA VAL A 75 2.17 0.92 10.02
C VAL A 75 2.97 1.55 11.15
N LYS A 76 3.24 0.81 12.25
CA LYS A 76 4.07 1.29 13.37
C LYS A 76 5.52 1.59 12.98
N TYR A 77 5.99 1.10 11.84
CA TYR A 77 7.32 1.37 11.30
C TYR A 77 7.33 2.50 10.26
N LEU A 78 6.20 3.17 10.05
CA LEU A 78 6.16 4.39 9.25
C LEU A 78 6.52 5.60 10.10
N ARG A 79 7.47 6.40 9.63
CA ARG A 79 7.83 7.67 10.24
C ARG A 79 7.33 8.82 9.39
N LYS A 80 6.52 9.71 9.99
CA LYS A 80 6.14 10.97 9.36
C LYS A 80 7.30 11.96 9.42
N ILE A 81 7.50 12.72 8.35
CA ILE A 81 8.46 13.82 8.36
C ILE A 81 7.73 15.09 8.83
N LYS A 82 8.18 15.69 9.93
CA LYS A 82 7.58 16.90 10.50
C LYS A 82 7.85 18.08 9.57
N GLY A 83 6.83 18.90 9.31
CA GLY A 83 6.95 20.10 8.45
C GLY A 83 6.79 19.83 6.95
N GLU A 84 6.72 18.56 6.55
CA GLU A 84 6.58 18.16 5.15
C GLU A 84 5.13 18.04 4.68
N LYS A 85 4.97 17.84 3.37
CA LYS A 85 3.67 17.63 2.71
C LYS A 85 2.91 16.46 3.35
N LYS A 86 1.59 16.62 3.46
CA LYS A 86 0.68 15.54 3.92
C LYS A 86 0.89 14.29 3.08
N GLY A 87 0.86 13.13 3.74
CA GLY A 87 1.06 11.84 3.07
C GLY A 87 2.50 11.53 2.69
N LEU A 88 3.50 12.31 3.16
CA LEU A 88 4.90 11.90 3.08
C LEU A 88 5.28 11.09 4.33
N VAL A 89 5.74 9.86 4.12
CA VAL A 89 6.24 8.96 5.17
C VAL A 89 7.53 8.29 4.71
N ILE A 90 8.37 7.94 5.67
CA ILE A 90 9.54 7.10 5.45
C ILE A 90 9.22 5.73 6.07
N PRO A 91 9.16 4.66 5.26
CA PRO A 91 9.04 3.31 5.80
C PRO A 91 10.37 2.85 6.39
N HIS A 92 10.28 2.10 7.48
CA HIS A 92 11.40 1.37 8.08
C HIS A 92 11.03 -0.12 8.19
N ARG A 93 12.05 -0.99 8.27
CA ARG A 93 11.88 -2.46 8.36
C ARG A 93 10.99 -3.00 7.25
N GLU A 94 11.04 -2.35 6.10
CA GLU A 94 10.30 -2.68 4.93
C GLU A 94 10.85 -3.93 4.26
N LYS A 95 9.95 -4.61 3.58
CA LYS A 95 10.27 -5.68 2.66
C LYS A 95 9.85 -5.25 1.26
N ASN A 96 10.47 -5.87 0.27
CA ASN A 96 10.17 -5.63 -1.14
C ASN A 96 9.22 -6.71 -1.66
N LEU A 97 8.31 -6.30 -2.53
CA LEU A 97 7.41 -7.19 -3.26
C LEU A 97 7.35 -6.74 -4.72
N ASN A 98 7.73 -7.61 -5.65
CA ASN A 98 7.57 -7.35 -7.07
C ASN A 98 6.17 -7.79 -7.53
N ILE A 99 5.43 -6.90 -8.17
CA ILE A 99 4.08 -7.17 -8.66
C ILE A 99 4.02 -6.91 -10.17
N LYS A 100 3.54 -7.91 -10.90
CA LYS A 100 3.01 -7.75 -12.25
C LYS A 100 1.51 -7.50 -12.15
N LEU A 101 1.02 -6.47 -12.83
CA LEU A 101 -0.39 -6.10 -12.82
C LEU A 101 -1.24 -7.19 -13.48
N ASP A 102 -2.23 -7.69 -12.74
CA ASP A 102 -3.25 -8.61 -13.22
C ASP A 102 -4.64 -7.99 -13.02
N LEU A 103 -5.29 -7.65 -14.14
CA LEU A 103 -6.63 -7.05 -14.11
C LEU A 103 -7.71 -8.03 -13.65
N LYS A 104 -7.49 -9.36 -13.74
CA LYS A 104 -8.44 -10.35 -13.24
C LYS A 104 -8.55 -10.29 -11.72
N ILE A 105 -7.44 -10.07 -11.03
CA ILE A 105 -7.41 -9.86 -9.57
C ILE A 105 -8.23 -8.63 -9.20
N LEU A 106 -8.05 -7.52 -9.91
CA LEU A 106 -8.82 -6.29 -9.66
C LEU A 106 -10.32 -6.46 -9.90
N ASN A 107 -10.71 -7.20 -10.93
CA ASN A 107 -12.11 -7.49 -11.20
C ASN A 107 -12.72 -8.39 -10.11
N LYS A 108 -11.98 -9.42 -9.66
CA LYS A 108 -12.37 -10.26 -8.51
C LYS A 108 -12.60 -9.43 -7.25
N LEU A 109 -11.72 -8.46 -6.97
CA LEU A 109 -11.84 -7.58 -5.79
C LEU A 109 -13.06 -6.64 -5.88
N LYS A 110 -13.41 -6.13 -7.06
CA LYS A 110 -14.60 -5.29 -7.26
C LYS A 110 -15.92 -6.06 -7.10
N ASN A 111 -15.92 -7.34 -7.44
CA ASN A 111 -17.10 -8.19 -7.42
C ASN A 111 -17.35 -8.85 -6.04
N LYS A 112 -16.49 -8.60 -5.05
CA LYS A 112 -16.57 -9.16 -3.68
C LYS A 112 -17.47 -8.34 -2.73
N ASN A 113 -18.41 -7.55 -3.25
CA ASN A 113 -19.37 -6.80 -2.43
C ASN A 113 -20.44 -7.73 -1.85
#